data_AF-A0A3N6N681-F1
#
_entry.id   AF-A0A3N6N681-F1
#
_cell.length_a   1.000
_cell.length_b   1.000
_cell.length_c   1.000
_cell.angle_alpha   90.00
_cell.angle_beta   90.00
_cell.angle_gamma   90.00
#
_symmetry.space_group_name_H-M   'P 1'
#
loop_
_entity.id
_entity.type
_entity.pdbx_description
1 polymer ?
#
loop_
_entity_poly.entity_id
_entity_poly.type
_entity_poly.pdbx_seq_one_letter_code
_entity_poly.pdbx_strand_id
1 'polypeptide(L)'
;MTASTAANFRKIAALVAAAGTLFWLYTFYFIAHVPPGDGSGFQWLAVFPLGMIFVLFFLPAWLLVAIGRLPRFTIVVGLCGLIAFAIIWAQLLNEFPKS
;
A
#
# COMPACT_ATOMS: atom_id res chain seq x y z
N MET A 1 -8.62 -22.54 -17.94
CA MET A 1 -9.32 -21.28 -17.57
C MET A 1 -9.69 -20.57 -18.85
N THR A 2 -10.90 -20.06 -18.99
CA THR A 2 -11.29 -19.27 -20.19
C THR A 2 -10.61 -17.90 -20.15
N ALA A 3 -10.39 -17.30 -21.33
CA ALA A 3 -9.70 -16.00 -21.46
C ALA A 3 -10.40 -14.88 -20.66
N SER A 4 -11.73 -14.92 -20.56
CA SER A 4 -12.53 -13.96 -19.78
C SER A 4 -12.24 -14.02 -18.28
N THR A 5 -12.10 -15.22 -17.72
CA THR A 5 -11.79 -15.41 -16.30
C THR A 5 -10.40 -14.87 -15.96
N ALA A 6 -9.40 -15.07 -16.83
CA ALA A 6 -8.05 -14.53 -16.62
C ALA A 6 -8.02 -12.99 -16.66
N ALA A 7 -8.79 -12.37 -17.57
CA ALA A 7 -8.93 -10.92 -17.65
C ALA A 7 -9.58 -10.32 -16.40
N ASN A 8 -10.59 -11.00 -15.82
CA ASN A 8 -11.23 -10.57 -14.58
C ASN A 8 -10.27 -10.57 -13.40
N PHE A 9 -9.46 -11.63 -13.24
CA PHE A 9 -8.44 -11.67 -12.18
C PHE A 9 -7.39 -10.57 -12.33
N ARG A 10 -6.97 -10.26 -13.56
CA ARG A 10 -6.01 -9.16 -13.80
C ARG A 10 -6.59 -7.80 -13.40
N LYS A 11 -7.88 -7.55 -13.66
CA LYS A 11 -8.57 -6.32 -13.22
C LYS A 11 -8.64 -6.23 -11.69
N ILE A 12 -8.97 -7.33 -11.02
CA ILE A 12 -9.01 -7.36 -9.54
C ILE A 12 -7.62 -7.14 -8.97
N ALA A 13 -6.59 -7.79 -9.52
CA ALA A 13 -5.21 -7.58 -9.12
C ALA A 13 -4.77 -6.12 -9.30
N ALA A 14 -5.13 -5.50 -10.42
CA ALA A 14 -4.87 -4.09 -10.68
C ALA A 14 -5.59 -3.17 -9.67
N LEU A 15 -6.84 -3.49 -9.33
CA LEU A 15 -7.63 -2.74 -8.35
C LEU A 15 -7.00 -2.80 -6.96
N VAL A 16 -6.57 -3.99 -6.52
CA VAL A 16 -5.88 -4.19 -5.23
C VAL A 16 -4.56 -3.41 -5.21
N ALA A 17 -3.78 -3.47 -6.29
CA ALA A 17 -2.53 -2.73 -6.42
C ALA A 17 -2.77 -1.21 -6.35
N ALA A 18 -3.78 -0.72 -7.08
CA ALA A 18 -4.16 0.69 -7.07
C ALA A 18 -4.64 1.16 -5.70
N ALA A 19 -5.45 0.36 -5.00
CA ALA A 19 -5.92 0.69 -3.66
C ALA A 19 -4.75 0.85 -2.69
N GLY A 20 -3.76 -0.05 -2.73
CA GLY A 20 -2.56 0.07 -1.89
C GLY A 20 -1.68 1.26 -2.26
N THR A 21 -1.51 1.55 -3.55
CA THR A 21 -0.80 2.76 -3.99
C THR A 21 -1.48 4.04 -3.49
N LEU A 22 -2.81 4.13 -3.63
CA LEU A 22 -3.58 5.27 -3.14
C LEU A 22 -3.49 5.41 -1.63
N PHE A 23 -3.56 4.28 -0.91
CA PHE A 23 -3.42 4.30 0.55
C PHE A 23 -2.02 4.76 0.98
N TRP A 24 -0.97 4.31 0.30
CA TRP A 24 0.40 4.80 0.53
C TRP A 24 0.52 6.31 0.28
N LEU A 25 -0.01 6.82 -0.84
CA LEU A 25 -0.03 8.26 -1.13
C LEU A 25 -0.81 9.05 -0.08
N TYR A 26 -1.94 8.52 0.38
CA TYR A 26 -2.72 9.11 1.47
C TYR A 26 -1.90 9.19 2.77
N THR A 27 -1.20 8.13 3.16
CA THR A 27 -0.37 8.15 4.38
C THR A 27 0.77 9.17 4.27
N PHE A 28 1.39 9.27 3.08
CA PHE A 28 2.39 10.29 2.79
C PHE A 28 1.82 11.70 2.94
N TYR A 29 0.65 11.95 2.34
CA TYR A 29 -0.05 13.22 2.43
C TYR A 29 -0.37 13.57 3.88
N PHE A 30 -0.90 12.62 4.65
CA PHE A 30 -1.23 12.82 6.06
C PHE A 30 0.01 13.19 6.88
N ILE A 31 1.08 12.40 6.78
CA ILE A 31 2.34 12.63 7.52
C ILE A 31 2.95 13.99 7.15
N ALA A 32 2.88 14.39 5.88
CA ALA A 32 3.38 15.69 5.44
C ALA A 32 2.60 16.88 6.05
N HIS A 33 1.35 16.67 6.48
CA HIS A 33 0.51 17.68 7.11
C HIS A 33 0.45 17.57 8.64
N VAL A 34 1.12 16.58 9.24
CA VAL A 34 1.30 16.55 10.70
C VAL A 34 2.12 17.78 11.10
N PRO A 35 1.68 18.58 12.09
CA PRO A 35 2.45 19.71 12.56
C PRO A 35 3.87 19.24 12.91
N PRO A 36 4.92 19.90 12.38
CA PRO A 36 6.27 19.57 12.74
C PRO A 36 6.38 19.76 14.26
N GLY A 37 6.57 18.68 15.00
CA GLY A 37 6.60 18.70 16.46
C GLY A 37 7.78 19.51 16.98
N ASP A 38 8.82 18.83 17.44
CA ASP A 38 10.10 19.46 17.81
C ASP A 38 10.92 19.96 16.59
N GLY A 39 10.39 19.85 15.37
CA GLY A 39 11.08 20.24 14.14
C GLY A 39 12.18 19.28 13.68
N SER A 40 12.37 18.13 14.36
CA SER A 40 13.42 17.15 14.07
C SER A 40 13.22 16.37 12.76
N GLY A 41 11.99 16.38 12.21
CA GLY A 41 11.62 15.58 11.04
C GLY A 41 11.39 14.09 11.34
N PHE A 42 11.35 13.68 12.62
CA PHE A 42 11.10 12.28 13.00
C PHE A 42 9.78 11.71 12.46
N GLN A 43 8.81 12.56 12.10
CA GLN A 43 7.60 12.14 11.40
C GLN A 43 7.88 11.39 10.08
N TRP A 44 9.00 11.66 9.43
CA TRP A 44 9.42 10.96 8.21
C TRP A 44 9.94 9.54 8.48
N LEU A 45 10.28 9.18 9.72
CA LEU A 45 10.62 7.79 10.05
C LEU A 45 9.40 6.87 9.89
N ALA A 46 8.18 7.38 10.12
CA ALA A 46 6.94 6.63 9.88
C ALA A 46 6.75 6.29 8.39
N VAL A 47 7.35 7.06 7.48
CA VAL A 47 7.28 6.81 6.03
C VAL A 47 8.10 5.59 5.61
N PHE A 48 9.20 5.28 6.30
CA PHE A 48 10.06 4.13 5.98
C PHE A 48 9.31 2.79 6.01
N PRO A 49 8.65 2.37 7.12
CA PRO A 49 7.94 1.10 7.15
C PRO A 49 6.78 1.06 6.15
N LEU A 50 6.05 2.16 5.97
CA LEU A 50 4.95 2.25 5.00
C LEU A 50 5.47 2.13 3.55
N GLY A 51 6.60 2.78 3.25
CA GLY A 51 7.31 2.66 1.98
C GLY A 51 7.82 1.25 1.71
N MET A 52 8.32 0.55 2.73
CA MET A 52 8.73 -0.86 2.59
C MET A 52 7.56 -1.76 2.19
N ILE A 53 6.39 -1.59 2.82
CA ILE A 53 5.19 -2.35 2.44
C ILE A 53 4.81 -2.05 0.99
N PHE A 54 4.85 -0.78 0.59
CA PHE A 54 4.59 -0.38 -0.79
C PHE A 54 5.52 -1.10 -1.79
N VAL A 55 6.83 -1.01 -1.55
CA VAL A 55 7.86 -1.58 -2.43
C VAL A 55 7.82 -3.12 -2.47
N LEU A 56 7.50 -3.78 -1.35
CA LEU A 56 7.51 -5.24 -1.27
C LEU A 56 6.23 -5.90 -1.77
N PHE A 57 5.07 -5.24 -1.62
CA PHE A 57 3.77 -5.85 -1.93
C PHE A 57 3.10 -5.24 -3.17
N PHE A 58 3.13 -3.92 -3.31
CA PHE A 58 2.33 -3.21 -4.31
C PHE A 58 3.10 -2.92 -5.60
N LEU A 59 4.40 -2.58 -5.50
CA LEU A 59 5.25 -2.42 -6.68
C LEU A 59 5.37 -3.73 -7.50
N PRO A 60 5.61 -4.91 -6.89
CA PRO A 60 5.66 -6.17 -7.63
C PRO A 60 4.29 -6.58 -8.14
N ALA A 61 3.21 -6.22 -7.43
CA ALA A 61 1.85 -6.43 -7.89
C ALA A 61 1.57 -5.68 -9.20
N TRP A 62 1.99 -4.42 -9.31
CA TRP A 62 1.89 -3.65 -10.55
C TRP A 62 2.68 -4.27 -11.70
N LEU A 63 3.91 -4.73 -11.44
CA LEU A 63 4.73 -5.41 -12.45
C LEU A 63 4.06 -6.70 -12.95
N LEU A 64 3.56 -7.54 -12.04
CA LEU A 64 2.87 -8.78 -12.39
C LEU A 64 1.58 -8.54 -13.18
N VAL A 65 0.81 -7.50 -12.82
CA VAL A 65 -0.38 -7.05 -13.55
C VAL A 65 -0.03 -6.59 -14.96
N ALA A 66 1.05 -5.81 -15.11
CA ALA A 66 1.50 -5.28 -16.40
C ALA A 66 1.97 -6.39 -17.35
N ILE A 67 2.74 -7.36 -16.83
CA ILE A 67 3.21 -8.54 -17.58
C ILE A 67 2.08 -9.57 -17.80
N GLY A 68 0.93 -9.40 -17.13
CA GLY A 68 -0.22 -10.29 -17.24
C GLY A 68 0.02 -11.67 -16.63
N ARG A 69 0.95 -11.78 -15.67
CA ARG A 69 1.35 -13.04 -15.04
C ARG A 69 0.80 -13.17 -13.63
N LEU A 70 0.38 -14.40 -13.31
CA LEU A 70 -0.02 -14.84 -11.97
C LEU A 70 -1.01 -13.90 -11.24
N PRO A 71 -2.10 -13.41 -11.88
CA PRO A 71 -2.96 -12.40 -11.28
C PRO A 71 -3.63 -12.86 -9.97
N ARG A 72 -3.85 -14.16 -9.79
CA ARG A 72 -4.37 -14.72 -8.52
C ARG A 72 -3.37 -14.58 -7.37
N PHE A 73 -2.10 -14.86 -7.64
CA PHE A 73 -1.04 -14.69 -6.64
C PHE A 73 -0.91 -13.22 -6.27
N THR A 74 -0.95 -12.33 -7.27
CA THR A 74 -0.94 -10.89 -7.06
C THR A 74 -2.07 -10.40 -6.17
N ILE A 75 -3.29 -10.96 -6.31
CA ILE A 75 -4.42 -10.62 -5.44
C ILE A 75 -4.14 -11.03 -4.00
N VAL A 76 -3.70 -12.27 -3.76
CA VAL A 76 -3.43 -12.74 -2.38
C VAL A 76 -2.33 -11.91 -1.74
N VAL A 77 -1.21 -11.71 -2.43
CA VAL A 77 -0.09 -10.90 -1.94
C VAL A 77 -0.52 -9.45 -1.70
N GLY A 78 -1.28 -8.86 -2.63
CA GLY A 78 -1.77 -7.49 -2.49
C GLY A 78 -2.76 -7.32 -1.32
N LEU A 79 -3.63 -8.30 -1.07
CA LEU A 79 -4.53 -8.31 0.09
C LEU A 79 -3.75 -8.45 1.41
N CYS A 80 -2.77 -9.34 1.48
CA CYS A 80 -1.87 -9.44 2.63
C CYS A 80 -1.12 -8.12 2.87
N GLY A 81 -0.63 -7.50 1.80
CA GLY A 81 -0.02 -6.17 1.84
C GLY A 81 -0.97 -5.11 2.39
N LEU A 82 -2.23 -5.08 1.95
CA LEU A 82 -3.24 -4.14 2.44
C LEU A 82 -3.52 -4.32 3.94
N ILE A 83 -3.63 -5.56 4.40
CA ILE A 83 -3.85 -5.87 5.82
C ILE A 83 -2.66 -5.39 6.64
N ALA A 84 -1.44 -5.73 6.23
CA ALA A 84 -0.22 -5.28 6.91
C ALA A 84 -0.12 -3.74 6.94
N PHE A 85 -0.42 -3.09 5.82
CA PHE A 85 -0.45 -1.64 5.70
C PHE A 85 -1.46 -1.02 6.67
N ALA A 86 -2.68 -1.55 6.71
CA ALA A 86 -3.74 -1.07 7.59
C ALA A 86 -3.39 -1.22 9.08
N ILE A 87 -2.77 -2.34 9.48
CA ILE A 87 -2.32 -2.57 10.86
C ILE A 87 -1.26 -1.54 11.26
N ILE A 88 -0.21 -1.39 10.44
CA ILE A 88 0.88 -0.46 10.75
C ILE A 88 0.37 0.98 10.75
N TRP A 89 -0.52 1.34 9.82
CA TRP A 89 -1.13 2.65 9.80
C TRP A 89 -1.99 2.92 11.03
N ALA A 90 -2.80 1.96 11.48
CA ALA A 90 -3.58 2.09 12.70
C ALA A 90 -2.71 2.25 13.95
N GLN A 91 -1.54 1.59 14.00
CA GLN A 91 -0.57 1.79 15.07
C GLN A 91 -0.02 3.21 15.05
N LEU A 92 0.46 3.69 13.90
CA LEU A 92 0.98 5.05 13.74
C LEU A 92 -0.06 6.13 14.09
N LEU A 93 -1.33 5.94 13.70
CA LEU A 93 -2.42 6.85 14.05
C LEU A 93 -2.64 7.00 15.56
N ASN A 94 -2.31 5.98 16.36
CA ASN A 94 -2.39 6.07 17.83
C ASN A 94 -1.18 6.81 18.44
N GLU A 95 -0.06 6.89 17.72
CA GLU A 95 1.15 7.57 18.14
C GLU A 95 1.13 9.06 17.78
N PHE A 96 0.40 9.46 16.73
CA PHE A 96 0.28 10.87 16.38
C PHE A 96 -0.51 11.65 17.44
N PRO A 97 -0.07 12.86 17.79
CA PRO A 97 -0.78 13.71 18.74
C PRO A 97 -2.20 13.98 18.22
N LYS A 98 -3.19 13.67 19.04
CA LYS A 98 -4.59 14.04 18.77
C LYS A 98 -4.71 15.54 19.01
N SER A 99 -5.09 16.30 17.98
CA SER A 99 -5.45 17.71 18.11
C SER A 99 -6.50 17.94 19.19
#